data_AF-A0AAE0VXU4-F1
#
_entry.id   AF-A0AAE0VXU4-F1
#
_cell.length_a   1.000
_cell.length_b   1.000
_cell.length_c   1.000
_cell.angle_alpha   90.00
_cell.angle_beta   90.00
_cell.angle_gamma   90.00
#
_symmetry.space_group_name_H-M   'P 1'
#
loop_
_entity.id
_entity.type
_entity.pdbx_description
1 polymer ?
#
loop_
_entity_poly.entity_id
_entity_poly.type
_entity_poly.pdbx_seq_one_letter_code
_entity_poly.pdbx_strand_id
1 'polypeptide(L)'
;MGCIQGLGKVIIVIINIFFILLGFIFSAIGIFLFVGKDFIKQYLDVVKKALEEAASSTGQGSVTIDLDQIFTIFQSLAAAFLCFGIFMLVISFLGCCGACCKFKVALIIYAIILAAILLGLVIVGAIFFANPAIYSAPLKRELKQGIQNEYKGLAGTNLVSMAWNVVMQNFKCCGVDSYSDFTGAKQWNDSIPLVSPFACCKTLPKGSSSSDTACGTSPNTYISYYDIGCFGKIWEIVFGNTAIFVGTFAGLLSFMLILIILSIVLICDSKSNKVSP
;
A
#
# COMPACT_ATOMS: atom_id res chain seq x y z
N MET A 1 -25.93 -4.40 -37.07
CA MET A 1 -25.93 -4.11 -35.62
C MET A 1 -25.58 -5.33 -34.75
N GLY A 2 -25.81 -6.59 -35.19
CA GLY A 2 -25.52 -7.79 -34.39
C GLY A 2 -24.05 -8.08 -34.04
N CYS A 3 -23.08 -7.77 -34.91
CA CYS A 3 -21.65 -8.04 -34.63
C CYS A 3 -21.10 -7.24 -33.45
N ILE A 4 -21.42 -5.95 -33.35
CA ILE A 4 -20.95 -5.07 -32.26
C ILE A 4 -21.54 -5.53 -30.92
N GLN A 5 -22.77 -6.03 -30.92
CA GLN A 5 -23.45 -6.51 -29.72
C GLN A 5 -22.90 -7.87 -29.25
N GLY A 6 -22.66 -8.80 -30.18
CA GLY A 6 -22.00 -10.07 -29.89
C GLY A 6 -20.60 -9.85 -29.33
N LEU A 7 -19.83 -8.98 -29.99
CA LEU A 7 -18.48 -8.62 -29.56
C LEU A 7 -18.48 -7.95 -28.17
N GLY A 8 -19.39 -7.00 -27.93
CA GLY A 8 -19.52 -6.32 -26.63
C GLY A 8 -19.84 -7.27 -25.47
N LYS A 9 -20.71 -8.26 -25.68
CA LYS A 9 -20.97 -9.31 -24.68
C LYS A 9 -19.72 -10.12 -24.39
N VAL A 10 -19.04 -10.59 -25.42
CA VAL A 10 -17.81 -11.38 -25.28
C VAL A 10 -16.74 -10.60 -24.51
N ILE A 11 -16.54 -9.32 -24.85
CA ILE A 11 -15.59 -8.44 -24.16
C ILE A 11 -15.92 -8.30 -22.67
N ILE A 12 -17.17 -7.96 -22.33
CA ILE A 12 -17.60 -7.82 -20.92
C ILE A 12 -17.39 -9.13 -20.17
N VAL A 13 -17.76 -10.26 -20.76
CA VAL A 13 -17.61 -11.57 -20.11
C VAL A 13 -16.15 -11.92 -19.87
N ILE A 14 -15.28 -11.77 -20.87
CA ILE A 14 -13.84 -12.06 -20.73
C ILE A 14 -13.21 -11.19 -19.64
N ILE A 15 -13.49 -9.89 -19.65
CA ILE A 15 -12.94 -8.94 -18.68
C ILE A 15 -13.42 -9.29 -17.26
N ASN A 16 -14.71 -9.57 -17.08
CA ASN A 16 -15.25 -9.89 -15.77
C ASN A 16 -14.78 -11.28 -15.28
N ILE A 17 -14.55 -12.25 -16.17
CA ILE A 17 -13.90 -13.52 -15.79
C ILE A 17 -12.50 -13.27 -15.24
N PHE A 18 -11.71 -12.41 -15.90
CA PHE A 18 -10.39 -12.03 -15.40
C PHE A 18 -10.48 -11.38 -14.00
N PHE A 19 -11.42 -10.46 -13.78
CA PHE A 19 -11.62 -9.85 -12.46
C PHE A 19 -12.17 -10.83 -11.42
N ILE A 20 -12.96 -11.84 -11.81
CA ILE A 20 -13.36 -12.92 -10.90
C ILE A 20 -12.13 -13.69 -10.43
N LEU A 21 -11.22 -14.06 -11.34
CA LEU A 21 -9.99 -14.76 -10.98
C LEU A 21 -9.12 -13.91 -10.04
N LEU A 22 -8.95 -12.62 -10.31
CA LEU A 22 -8.27 -11.70 -9.40
C LEU A 22 -8.96 -11.58 -8.05
N GLY A 23 -10.30 -11.50 -8.03
CA GLY A 23 -11.09 -11.43 -6.81
C GLY A 23 -10.92 -12.66 -5.93
N PHE A 24 -10.84 -13.86 -6.52
CA PHE A 24 -10.51 -15.09 -5.79
C PHE A 24 -9.08 -15.06 -5.23
N ILE A 25 -8.10 -14.57 -6.00
CA ILE A 25 -6.72 -14.42 -5.53
C ILE A 25 -6.65 -13.48 -4.32
N PHE A 26 -7.24 -12.28 -4.41
CA PHE A 26 -7.24 -11.33 -3.29
C PHE A 26 -7.99 -11.87 -2.07
N SER A 27 -9.12 -12.54 -2.28
CA SER A 27 -9.88 -13.17 -1.18
C SER A 27 -9.08 -14.30 -0.54
N ALA A 28 -8.40 -15.13 -1.32
CA ALA A 28 -7.55 -16.22 -0.82
C ALA A 28 -6.38 -15.68 -0.01
N ILE A 29 -5.71 -14.62 -0.48
CA ILE A 29 -4.65 -13.92 0.27
C ILE A 29 -5.23 -13.37 1.59
N GLY A 30 -6.38 -12.68 1.54
CA GLY A 30 -7.04 -12.15 2.72
C GLY A 30 -7.40 -13.24 3.75
N ILE A 31 -7.99 -14.34 3.30
CA ILE A 31 -8.31 -15.50 4.16
C ILE A 31 -7.04 -16.14 4.71
N PHE A 32 -6.01 -16.32 3.89
CA PHE A 32 -4.74 -16.88 4.33
C PHE A 32 -4.10 -16.02 5.42
N LEU A 33 -4.08 -14.69 5.26
CA LEU A 33 -3.57 -13.78 6.29
C LEU A 33 -4.45 -13.78 7.55
N PHE A 34 -5.77 -13.92 7.40
CA PHE A 34 -6.71 -13.92 8.52
C PHE A 34 -6.68 -15.22 9.34
N VAL A 35 -6.71 -16.38 8.66
CA VAL A 35 -6.68 -17.72 9.28
C VAL A 35 -5.26 -18.08 9.70
N GLY A 36 -4.28 -17.74 8.87
CA GLY A 36 -2.86 -17.93 9.14
C GLY A 36 -2.35 -17.12 10.33
N LYS A 37 -3.17 -16.27 10.97
CA LYS A 37 -2.79 -15.55 12.19
C LYS A 37 -2.20 -16.47 13.26
N ASP A 38 -2.73 -17.69 13.42
CA ASP A 38 -2.26 -18.62 14.45
C ASP A 38 -0.95 -19.30 14.03
N PHE A 39 -0.78 -19.58 12.74
CA PHE A 39 0.48 -20.06 12.17
C PHE A 39 1.58 -18.98 12.22
N ILE A 40 1.23 -17.73 11.90
CA ILE A 40 2.12 -16.58 12.00
C ILE A 40 2.48 -16.34 13.48
N LYS A 41 1.54 -16.48 14.42
CA LYS A 41 1.82 -16.48 15.87
C LYS A 41 2.84 -17.54 16.24
N GLN A 42 2.60 -18.78 15.85
CA GLN A 42 3.51 -19.88 16.12
C GLN A 42 4.91 -19.66 15.53
N TYR A 43 4.99 -19.19 14.28
CA TYR A 43 6.27 -18.92 13.61
C TYR A 43 7.02 -17.77 14.30
N LEU A 44 6.31 -16.68 14.61
CA LEU A 44 6.91 -15.52 15.27
C LEU A 44 7.34 -15.82 16.70
N ASP A 45 6.62 -16.69 17.44
CA ASP A 45 7.04 -17.17 18.76
C ASP A 45 8.32 -18.03 18.68
N VAL A 46 8.45 -18.88 17.66
CA VAL A 46 9.67 -19.66 17.41
C VAL A 46 10.85 -18.76 17.07
N VAL A 47 10.63 -17.78 16.18
CA VAL A 47 11.66 -16.79 15.81
C VAL A 47 12.07 -15.93 17.02
N LYS A 48 11.11 -15.52 17.85
CA LYS A 48 11.37 -14.78 19.09
C LYS A 48 12.27 -15.59 20.03
N LYS A 49 11.96 -16.87 20.25
CA LYS A 49 12.79 -17.76 21.09
C LYS A 49 14.22 -17.91 20.56
N ALA A 50 14.37 -18.14 19.25
CA ALA A 50 15.70 -18.23 18.63
C ALA A 50 16.50 -16.92 18.76
N LEU A 51 15.82 -15.76 18.68
CA LEU A 51 16.44 -14.45 18.88
C LEU A 51 16.81 -14.19 20.35
N GLU A 52 15.99 -14.62 21.31
CA GLU A 52 16.31 -14.55 22.73
C GLU A 52 17.51 -15.44 23.09
N GLU A 53 17.62 -16.63 22.51
CA GLU A 53 18.78 -17.52 22.67
C GLU A 53 20.06 -16.91 22.08
N ALA A 54 19.98 -16.34 20.88
CA ALA A 54 21.11 -15.64 20.25
C ALA A 54 21.54 -14.40 21.06
N ALA A 55 20.59 -13.62 21.57
CA ALA A 55 20.86 -12.44 22.39
C ALA A 55 21.64 -12.80 23.67
N SER A 56 21.23 -13.88 24.34
CA SER A 56 21.86 -14.39 25.56
C SER A 56 23.32 -14.78 25.37
N SER A 57 23.70 -15.25 24.17
CA SER A 57 25.09 -15.61 23.84
C SER A 57 26.01 -14.42 23.57
N THR A 58 25.44 -13.23 23.31
CA THR A 58 26.18 -12.05 22.86
C THR A 58 26.35 -11.00 23.98
N GLY A 59 25.82 -11.26 25.19
CA GLY A 59 25.86 -10.32 26.32
C GLY A 59 25.01 -9.05 26.11
N GLN A 60 24.22 -8.99 25.03
CA GLN A 60 23.20 -7.98 24.82
C GLN A 60 21.92 -8.45 25.50
N GLY A 61 21.29 -7.57 26.29
CA GLY A 61 20.04 -7.87 26.97
C GLY A 61 18.89 -8.27 26.02
N SER A 62 17.77 -8.66 26.60
CA SER A 62 16.58 -9.24 25.96
C SER A 62 16.17 -8.52 24.65
N VAL A 63 16.10 -9.27 23.54
CA VAL A 63 15.53 -8.79 22.27
C VAL A 63 14.01 -8.81 22.38
N THR A 64 13.39 -7.67 22.69
CA THR A 64 11.93 -7.57 22.82
C THR A 64 11.28 -7.29 21.47
N ILE A 65 10.98 -8.31 20.67
CA ILE A 65 10.23 -8.12 19.42
C ILE A 65 8.78 -7.78 19.75
N ASP A 66 8.30 -6.63 19.28
CA ASP A 66 6.91 -6.21 19.44
C ASP A 66 6.04 -6.85 18.35
N LEU A 67 5.65 -8.10 18.62
CA LEU A 67 4.85 -8.91 17.70
C LEU A 67 3.39 -8.42 17.59
N ASP A 68 2.88 -7.73 18.61
CA ASP A 68 1.49 -7.27 18.66
C ASP A 68 1.21 -6.19 17.60
N GLN A 69 2.15 -5.27 17.41
CA GLN A 69 2.12 -4.27 16.33
C GLN A 69 2.09 -4.95 14.94
N ILE A 70 2.91 -5.99 14.78
CA ILE A 70 3.00 -6.77 13.53
C ILE A 70 1.65 -7.45 13.25
N PHE A 71 1.07 -8.17 14.23
CA PHE A 71 -0.24 -8.81 14.06
C PHE A 71 -1.36 -7.84 13.71
N THR A 72 -1.39 -6.67 14.35
CA THR A 72 -2.43 -5.66 14.11
C THR A 72 -2.41 -5.16 12.67
N ILE A 73 -1.23 -4.93 12.12
CA ILE A 73 -1.07 -4.50 10.72
C ILE A 73 -1.43 -5.64 9.76
N PHE A 74 -0.95 -6.87 10.02
CA PHE A 74 -1.31 -8.03 9.21
C PHE A 74 -2.82 -8.28 9.18
N GLN A 75 -3.51 -8.13 10.31
CA GLN A 75 -4.96 -8.32 10.39
C GLN A 75 -5.72 -7.23 9.64
N SER A 76 -5.27 -5.99 9.73
CA SER A 76 -5.83 -4.87 8.98
C SER A 76 -5.66 -5.07 7.47
N LEU A 77 -4.49 -5.55 7.04
CA LEU A 77 -4.21 -5.87 5.64
C LEU A 77 -5.03 -7.08 5.16
N ALA A 78 -5.19 -8.11 5.99
CA ALA A 78 -6.03 -9.27 5.71
C ALA A 78 -7.49 -8.86 5.45
N ALA A 79 -8.05 -8.02 6.34
CA ALA A 79 -9.40 -7.50 6.19
C ALA A 79 -9.54 -6.68 4.91
N ALA A 80 -8.58 -5.80 4.61
CA ALA A 80 -8.60 -4.99 3.39
C ALA A 80 -8.60 -5.86 2.12
N PHE A 81 -7.70 -6.84 2.01
CA PHE A 81 -7.63 -7.75 0.86
C PHE A 81 -8.91 -8.59 0.71
N LEU A 82 -9.47 -9.07 1.82
CA LEU A 82 -10.69 -9.86 1.81
C LEU A 82 -11.90 -9.02 1.35
N CYS A 83 -12.10 -7.84 1.95
CA CYS A 83 -13.19 -6.94 1.56
C CYS A 83 -13.08 -6.53 0.09
N PHE A 84 -11.87 -6.19 -0.37
CA PHE A 84 -11.62 -5.82 -1.75
C PHE A 84 -11.84 -6.97 -2.73
N GLY A 85 -11.38 -8.17 -2.39
CA GLY A 85 -11.59 -9.38 -3.18
C GLY A 85 -13.08 -9.73 -3.34
N ILE A 86 -13.84 -9.72 -2.24
CA ILE A 86 -15.29 -9.96 -2.26
C ILE A 86 -16.01 -8.89 -3.09
N PHE A 87 -15.66 -7.62 -2.91
CA PHE A 87 -16.22 -6.51 -3.70
C PHE A 87 -15.99 -6.71 -5.20
N MET A 88 -14.77 -7.06 -5.61
CA MET A 88 -14.46 -7.39 -7.01
C MET A 88 -15.29 -8.57 -7.51
N LEU A 89 -15.42 -9.65 -6.74
CA LEU A 89 -16.20 -10.83 -7.11
C LEU A 89 -17.66 -10.47 -7.35
N VAL A 90 -18.28 -9.69 -6.46
CA VAL A 90 -19.68 -9.28 -6.58
C VAL A 90 -19.91 -8.45 -7.85
N ILE A 91 -19.11 -7.41 -8.08
CA ILE A 91 -19.25 -6.56 -9.26
C ILE A 91 -19.05 -7.36 -10.54
N SER A 92 -18.02 -8.21 -10.56
CA SER A 92 -17.68 -8.96 -11.76
C SER A 92 -18.70 -10.07 -12.07
N PHE A 93 -19.28 -10.68 -11.04
CA PHE A 93 -20.39 -11.61 -11.19
C PHE A 93 -21.62 -10.92 -11.79
N LEU A 94 -21.95 -9.71 -11.34
CA LEU A 94 -23.05 -8.92 -11.93
C LEU A 94 -22.81 -8.60 -13.41
N GLY A 95 -21.58 -8.24 -13.78
CA GLY A 95 -21.20 -8.01 -15.18
C GLY A 95 -21.32 -9.28 -16.04
N CYS A 96 -20.81 -10.40 -15.56
CA CYS A 96 -20.88 -11.69 -16.24
C CYS A 96 -22.33 -12.19 -16.39
N CYS A 97 -23.11 -12.25 -15.30
CA CYS A 97 -24.51 -12.67 -15.33
C CYS A 97 -25.39 -11.71 -16.13
N GLY A 98 -25.13 -10.41 -16.04
CA GLY A 98 -25.83 -9.39 -16.83
C GLY A 98 -25.65 -9.58 -18.33
N ALA A 99 -24.43 -9.92 -18.76
CA ALA A 99 -24.10 -10.17 -20.18
C ALA A 99 -24.55 -11.56 -20.67
N CYS A 100 -24.35 -12.61 -19.89
CA CYS A 100 -24.64 -14.00 -20.27
C CYS A 100 -26.13 -14.37 -20.13
N CYS A 101 -26.74 -14.04 -18.98
CA CYS A 101 -28.04 -14.58 -18.59
C CYS A 101 -29.23 -13.69 -18.98
N LYS A 102 -29.02 -12.68 -19.86
CA LYS A 102 -30.01 -11.64 -20.22
C LYS A 102 -30.67 -10.96 -19.00
N PHE A 103 -29.99 -10.99 -17.84
CA PHE A 103 -30.51 -10.47 -16.58
C PHE A 103 -30.29 -8.95 -16.51
N LYS A 104 -31.19 -8.19 -17.13
CA LYS A 104 -31.02 -6.74 -17.34
C LYS A 104 -30.75 -5.95 -16.06
N VAL A 105 -31.44 -6.32 -14.98
CA VAL A 105 -31.30 -5.64 -13.69
C VAL A 105 -29.86 -5.76 -13.18
N ALA A 106 -29.23 -6.93 -13.31
CA ALA A 106 -27.84 -7.12 -12.91
C ALA A 106 -26.88 -6.25 -13.74
N LEU A 107 -27.12 -6.12 -15.05
CA LEU A 107 -26.32 -5.27 -15.93
C LEU A 107 -26.51 -3.77 -15.65
N ILE A 108 -27.72 -3.34 -15.28
CA ILE A 108 -28.00 -1.96 -14.85
C ILE A 108 -27.27 -1.65 -13.54
N ILE A 109 -27.35 -2.55 -12.54
CA ILE A 109 -26.64 -2.37 -11.27
C ILE A 109 -25.12 -2.31 -11.51
N TYR A 110 -24.58 -3.19 -12.35
CA TYR A 110 -23.18 -3.17 -12.76
C TYR A 110 -22.78 -1.82 -13.35
N ALA A 111 -23.54 -1.29 -14.32
CA ALA A 111 -23.27 0.00 -14.94
C ALA A 111 -23.33 1.18 -13.95
N ILE A 112 -24.29 1.17 -13.02
CA ILE A 112 -24.41 2.20 -11.97
C ILE A 112 -23.19 2.17 -11.05
N ILE A 113 -22.77 0.98 -10.60
CA ILE A 113 -21.59 0.84 -9.74
C ILE A 113 -20.34 1.33 -10.45
N LEU A 114 -20.13 0.94 -11.72
CA LEU A 114 -18.99 1.43 -12.50
C LEU A 114 -19.02 2.94 -12.70
N ALA A 115 -20.20 3.53 -12.95
CA ALA A 115 -20.35 4.98 -13.08
C ALA A 115 -20.03 5.71 -11.76
N ALA A 116 -20.45 5.17 -10.63
CA ALA A 116 -20.12 5.72 -9.31
C ALA A 116 -18.61 5.65 -9.03
N ILE A 117 -17.96 4.54 -9.35
CA ILE A 117 -16.50 4.39 -9.23
C ILE A 117 -15.78 5.38 -10.15
N LEU A 118 -16.22 5.50 -11.41
CA LEU A 118 -15.65 6.44 -12.37
C LEU A 118 -15.73 7.88 -11.86
N LEU A 119 -16.91 8.30 -11.36
CA LEU A 119 -17.10 9.62 -10.78
C LEU A 119 -16.17 9.86 -9.59
N GLY A 120 -16.08 8.88 -8.68
CA GLY A 120 -15.17 8.96 -7.53
C GLY A 120 -13.71 9.09 -7.95
N LEU A 121 -13.27 8.32 -8.95
CA LEU A 121 -11.91 8.41 -9.48
C LEU A 121 -11.64 9.76 -10.14
N VAL A 122 -12.58 10.30 -10.92
CA VAL A 122 -12.44 11.63 -11.51
C VAL A 122 -12.29 12.70 -10.42
N ILE A 123 -13.10 12.64 -9.36
CA ILE A 123 -13.02 13.59 -8.24
C ILE A 123 -11.66 13.46 -7.53
N VAL A 124 -11.26 12.25 -7.14
CA VAL A 124 -9.97 12.00 -6.46
C VAL A 124 -8.80 12.43 -7.34
N GLY A 125 -8.83 12.09 -8.63
CA GLY A 125 -7.81 12.50 -9.59
C GLY A 125 -7.73 14.01 -9.74
N ALA A 126 -8.88 14.70 -9.89
CA ALA A 126 -8.92 16.16 -9.99
C ALA A 126 -8.31 16.83 -8.76
N ILE A 127 -8.63 16.35 -7.54
CA ILE A 127 -8.05 16.85 -6.30
C ILE A 127 -6.54 16.60 -6.28
N PHE A 128 -6.10 15.39 -6.66
CA PHE A 128 -4.69 15.01 -6.66
C PHE A 128 -3.85 15.87 -7.60
N PHE A 129 -4.32 16.09 -8.84
CA PHE A 129 -3.62 16.90 -9.83
C PHE A 129 -3.70 18.40 -9.54
N ALA A 130 -4.78 18.88 -8.91
CA ALA A 130 -4.91 20.29 -8.52
C ALA A 130 -4.01 20.64 -7.33
N ASN A 131 -3.98 19.79 -6.31
CA ASN A 131 -3.14 20.02 -5.13
C ASN A 131 -2.71 18.69 -4.46
N PRO A 132 -1.51 18.18 -4.76
CA PRO A 132 -1.00 16.95 -4.14
C PRO A 132 -0.72 17.10 -2.64
N ALA A 133 -0.69 18.32 -2.10
CA ALA A 133 -0.54 18.56 -0.66
C ALA A 133 -1.74 18.04 0.14
N ILE A 134 -2.93 17.97 -0.46
CA ILE A 134 -4.14 17.45 0.20
C ILE A 134 -3.93 16.01 0.67
N TYR A 135 -3.18 15.21 -0.09
CA TYR A 135 -2.87 13.83 0.26
C TYR A 135 -1.52 13.68 0.95
N SER A 136 -0.49 14.39 0.49
CA SER A 136 0.85 14.23 1.05
C SER A 136 0.99 14.82 2.45
N ALA A 137 0.32 15.92 2.79
CA ALA A 137 0.41 16.51 4.13
C ALA A 137 -0.14 15.60 5.26
N PRO A 138 -1.36 15.05 5.18
CA PRO A 138 -1.84 14.13 6.21
C PRO A 138 -0.97 12.88 6.27
N LEU A 139 -0.56 12.32 5.13
CA LEU A 139 0.32 11.15 5.11
C LEU A 139 1.67 11.42 5.79
N LYS A 140 2.32 12.56 5.48
CA LYS A 140 3.55 12.98 6.18
C LYS A 140 3.32 13.13 7.68
N ARG A 141 2.18 13.70 8.09
CA ARG A 141 1.85 13.86 9.51
C ARG A 141 1.74 12.51 10.22
N GLU A 142 1.01 11.55 9.66
CA GLU A 142 0.89 10.21 10.25
C GLU A 142 2.25 9.50 10.31
N LEU A 143 3.07 9.62 9.25
CA LEU A 143 4.43 9.06 9.22
C LEU A 143 5.33 9.69 10.30
N LYS A 144 5.29 11.02 10.46
CA LYS A 144 6.04 11.72 11.51
C LYS A 144 5.56 11.34 12.90
N GLN A 145 4.24 11.21 13.11
CA GLN A 145 3.70 10.73 14.39
C GLN A 145 4.15 9.30 14.69
N GLY A 146 4.20 8.44 13.67
CA GLY A 146 4.79 7.10 13.79
C GLY A 146 6.24 7.14 14.25
N ILE A 147 7.08 8.00 13.66
CA ILE A 147 8.46 8.22 14.13
C ILE A 147 8.47 8.66 15.59
N GLN A 148 7.71 9.71 15.92
CA GLN A 148 7.73 10.36 17.24
C GLN A 148 7.28 9.43 18.38
N ASN A 149 6.33 8.53 18.11
CA ASN A 149 5.75 7.67 19.13
C ASN A 149 6.39 6.28 19.19
N GLU A 150 6.87 5.74 18.07
CA GLU A 150 7.22 4.31 17.97
C GLU A 150 8.68 4.07 17.54
N TYR A 151 9.42 5.05 17.04
CA TYR A 151 10.80 4.81 16.62
C TYR A 151 11.73 4.59 17.83
N LYS A 152 12.49 3.49 17.82
CA LYS A 152 13.39 3.05 18.90
C LYS A 152 14.87 3.05 18.51
N GLY A 153 15.23 3.55 17.33
CA GLY A 153 16.62 3.58 16.84
C GLY A 153 17.02 2.36 15.99
N LEU A 154 18.33 2.23 15.74
CA LEU A 154 18.86 1.17 14.86
C LEU A 154 18.63 -0.24 15.42
N ALA A 155 18.76 -0.40 16.74
CA ALA A 155 18.50 -1.66 17.44
C ALA A 155 17.01 -1.89 17.75
N GLY A 156 16.12 -0.99 17.31
CA GLY A 156 14.69 -1.10 17.50
C GLY A 156 14.11 -2.32 16.80
N THR A 157 13.52 -3.22 17.58
CA THR A 157 12.93 -4.50 17.14
C THR A 157 11.47 -4.39 16.74
N ASN A 158 10.83 -3.23 16.93
CA ASN A 158 9.46 -3.00 16.50
C ASN A 158 9.42 -2.67 15.01
N LEU A 159 8.27 -2.98 14.38
CA LEU A 159 8.12 -2.87 12.93
C LEU A 159 8.40 -1.47 12.40
N VAL A 160 7.99 -0.42 13.12
CA VAL A 160 8.22 0.97 12.70
C VAL A 160 9.71 1.25 12.59
N SER A 161 10.51 0.86 13.59
CA SER A 161 11.97 1.04 13.56
C SER A 161 12.63 0.24 12.45
N MET A 162 12.28 -1.04 12.29
CA MET A 162 12.82 -1.89 11.23
C MET A 162 12.48 -1.34 9.83
N ALA A 163 11.23 -0.96 9.60
CA ALA A 163 10.79 -0.40 8.33
C ALA A 163 11.52 0.91 8.01
N TRP A 164 11.61 1.82 8.98
CA TRP A 164 12.35 3.07 8.80
C TRP A 164 13.84 2.84 8.54
N ASN A 165 14.48 1.93 9.27
CA ASN A 165 15.89 1.61 9.08
C ASN A 165 16.16 1.06 7.67
N VAL A 166 15.30 0.17 7.17
CA VAL A 166 15.37 -0.37 5.81
C VAL A 166 15.11 0.72 4.77
N VAL A 167 14.08 1.54 4.97
CA VAL A 167 13.73 2.63 4.04
C VAL A 167 14.89 3.63 3.91
N MET A 168 15.44 4.09 5.03
CA MET A 168 16.52 5.07 5.04
C MET A 168 17.79 4.55 4.34
N GLN A 169 18.16 3.28 4.58
CA GLN A 169 19.32 2.66 3.94
C GLN A 169 19.09 2.39 2.45
N ASN A 170 17.95 1.81 2.07
CA ASN A 170 17.69 1.43 0.67
C ASN A 170 17.45 2.65 -0.23
N PHE A 171 16.73 3.66 0.27
CA PHE A 171 16.39 4.86 -0.50
C PHE A 171 17.35 6.01 -0.28
N LYS A 172 18.40 5.83 0.55
CA LYS A 172 19.47 6.82 0.78
C LYS A 172 18.92 8.17 1.21
N CYS A 173 18.12 8.13 2.28
CA CYS A 173 17.36 9.25 2.81
C CYS A 173 17.26 9.13 4.34
N CYS A 174 16.74 10.16 5.02
CA CYS A 174 16.60 10.21 6.47
C CYS A 174 15.29 10.90 6.87
N GLY A 175 14.47 10.21 7.66
CA GLY A 175 13.19 10.74 8.16
C GLY A 175 12.15 10.97 7.05
N VAL A 176 11.05 11.64 7.38
CA VAL A 176 9.98 11.93 6.42
C VAL A 176 10.42 13.05 5.48
N ASP A 177 10.80 14.18 6.07
CA ASP A 177 11.33 15.37 5.41
C ASP A 177 12.84 15.55 5.70
N SER A 178 13.31 15.20 6.90
CA SER A 178 14.74 15.14 7.23
C SER A 178 14.98 14.45 8.59
N TYR A 179 16.24 14.36 9.03
CA TYR A 179 16.62 13.90 10.36
C TYR A 179 15.91 14.64 11.51
N SER A 180 15.48 15.89 11.30
CA SER A 180 14.81 16.68 12.33
C SER A 180 13.51 16.03 12.80
N ASP A 181 12.90 15.18 11.97
CA ASP A 181 11.67 14.45 12.31
C ASP A 181 11.85 13.47 13.47
N PHE A 182 13.07 13.13 13.85
CA PHE A 182 13.38 12.30 15.02
C PHE A 182 13.61 13.12 16.30
N THR A 183 13.71 14.45 16.20
CA THR A 183 13.88 15.31 17.38
C THR A 183 12.66 15.20 18.27
N GLY A 184 12.87 14.84 19.55
CA GLY A 184 11.78 14.67 20.52
C GLY A 184 11.04 13.33 20.43
N ALA A 185 11.52 12.38 19.61
CA ALA A 185 10.93 11.04 19.56
C ALA A 185 11.00 10.36 20.94
N LYS A 186 9.85 9.91 21.45
CA LYS A 186 9.67 9.51 22.85
C LYS A 186 10.38 8.21 23.20
N GLN A 187 10.43 7.29 22.24
CA GLN A 187 10.99 5.95 22.43
C GLN A 187 12.42 5.81 21.89
N TRP A 188 12.94 6.85 21.23
CA TRP A 188 14.29 6.84 20.71
C TRP A 188 15.24 7.36 21.79
N ASN A 189 15.86 6.44 22.52
CA ASN A 189 16.78 6.73 23.61
C ASN A 189 18.08 5.96 23.40
N ASP A 190 19.00 6.56 22.64
CA ASP A 190 20.34 6.02 22.46
C ASP A 190 21.26 6.46 23.60
N SER A 191 22.19 5.58 24.00
CA SER A 191 23.17 5.86 25.07
C SER A 191 24.15 6.99 24.74
N ILE A 192 24.14 7.46 23.49
CA ILE A 192 24.96 8.55 22.96
C ILE A 192 24.00 9.63 22.47
N PRO A 193 24.31 10.94 22.67
CA PRO A 193 23.47 12.03 22.18
C PRO A 193 23.52 12.12 20.65
N LEU A 194 22.75 11.27 19.98
CA LEU A 194 22.61 11.28 18.53
C LEU A 194 21.66 12.39 18.10
N VAL A 195 22.06 13.10 17.07
CA VAL A 195 21.25 14.10 16.38
C VAL A 195 20.46 13.44 15.24
N SER A 196 21.03 12.40 14.61
CA SER A 196 20.41 11.64 13.52
C SER A 196 20.57 10.12 13.77
N PRO A 197 19.57 9.29 13.41
CA PRO A 197 19.71 7.85 13.54
C PRO A 197 20.87 7.28 12.70
N PHE A 198 21.56 6.27 13.22
CA PHE A 198 22.64 5.61 12.45
C PHE A 198 22.15 4.97 11.14
N ALA A 199 20.88 4.63 11.03
CA ALA A 199 20.29 4.17 9.77
C ALA A 199 20.24 5.26 8.67
N CYS A 200 20.49 6.53 8.99
CA CYS A 200 20.69 7.59 8.01
C CYS A 200 22.14 7.65 7.48
N CYS A 201 23.07 6.91 8.09
CA CYS A 201 24.47 6.92 7.71
C CYS A 201 24.72 6.20 6.38
N LYS A 202 25.65 6.75 5.59
CA LYS A 202 26.07 6.08 4.35
C LYS A 202 26.80 4.76 4.62
N THR A 203 27.43 4.66 5.78
CA THR A 203 28.08 3.45 6.27
C THR A 203 27.71 3.29 7.73
N LEU A 204 27.20 2.12 8.09
CA LEU A 204 26.84 1.82 9.47
C LEU A 204 28.10 1.79 10.34
N PRO A 205 28.05 2.35 11.56
CA PRO A 205 29.17 2.31 12.51
C PRO A 205 29.58 0.86 12.81
N LYS A 206 30.89 0.59 12.82
CA LYS A 206 31.45 -0.74 13.15
C LYS A 206 31.98 -0.84 14.58
N GLY A 207 31.95 0.27 15.31
CA GLY A 207 32.48 0.39 16.67
C GLY A 207 31.99 1.67 17.33
N SER A 208 32.47 1.90 18.54
CA SER A 208 32.02 3.01 19.41
C SER A 208 32.96 4.21 19.37
N SER A 209 33.91 4.26 18.42
CA SER A 209 34.85 5.38 18.34
C SER A 209 34.15 6.67 17.92
N SER A 210 34.73 7.81 18.26
CA SER A 210 34.18 9.13 17.89
C SER A 210 34.09 9.31 16.36
N SER A 211 35.04 8.73 15.61
CA SER A 211 34.98 8.71 14.14
C SER A 211 33.87 7.80 13.61
N ASP A 212 33.60 6.66 14.26
CA ASP A 212 32.55 5.74 13.83
C ASP A 212 31.14 6.29 14.09
N THR A 213 30.99 7.09 15.14
CA THR A 213 29.70 7.65 15.58
C THR A 213 29.41 9.06 15.04
N ALA A 214 30.40 9.72 14.43
CA ALA A 214 30.31 11.09 13.89
C ALA A 214 29.12 11.31 12.96
N CYS A 215 28.72 10.29 12.20
CA CYS A 215 27.58 10.39 11.30
C CYS A 215 26.24 10.59 12.03
N GLY A 216 26.08 10.05 13.24
CA GLY A 216 24.87 10.24 14.04
C GLY A 216 24.95 11.44 14.97
N THR A 217 26.13 11.81 15.46
CA THR A 217 26.33 12.92 16.42
C THR A 217 26.55 14.28 15.75
N SER A 218 27.28 14.32 14.63
CA SER A 218 27.57 15.53 13.86
C SER A 218 27.45 15.23 12.35
N PRO A 219 26.24 14.89 11.88
CA PRO A 219 26.02 14.51 10.48
C PRO A 219 26.42 15.62 9.51
N ASN A 220 26.93 15.20 8.36
CA ASN A 220 27.12 16.05 7.19
C ASN A 220 26.82 15.25 5.91
N THR A 221 26.69 15.95 4.79
CA THR A 221 26.30 15.36 3.49
C THR A 221 27.32 14.37 2.92
N TYR A 222 28.56 14.36 3.43
CA TYR A 222 29.57 13.39 3.00
C TYR A 222 29.36 12.02 3.66
N ILE A 223 29.02 11.98 4.95
CA ILE A 223 28.93 10.74 5.76
C ILE A 223 27.50 10.25 6.05
N SER A 224 26.49 11.11 5.83
CA SER A 224 25.08 10.84 6.14
C SER A 224 24.15 11.33 5.04
N TYR A 225 22.93 10.79 4.99
CA TYR A 225 21.79 11.28 4.20
C TYR A 225 20.83 12.14 5.04
N TYR A 226 21.31 12.68 6.15
CA TYR A 226 20.52 13.34 7.19
C TYR A 226 19.54 14.42 6.69
N ASP A 227 19.88 15.15 5.64
CA ASP A 227 19.11 16.28 5.10
C ASP A 227 18.16 15.91 3.93
N ILE A 228 18.14 14.64 3.53
CA ILE A 228 17.33 14.16 2.40
C ILE A 228 16.10 13.41 2.92
N GLY A 229 14.90 13.99 2.82
CA GLY A 229 13.66 13.32 3.26
C GLY A 229 13.26 12.11 2.43
N CYS A 230 12.90 11.01 3.09
CA CYS A 230 12.48 9.78 2.41
C CYS A 230 11.13 9.91 1.70
N PHE A 231 10.21 10.72 2.21
CA PHE A 231 8.92 10.90 1.57
C PHE A 231 9.08 11.49 0.18
N GLY A 232 9.87 12.57 0.05
CA GLY A 232 10.15 13.21 -1.24
C GLY A 232 10.80 12.24 -2.22
N LYS A 233 11.77 11.45 -1.74
CA LYS A 233 12.49 10.49 -2.58
C LYS A 233 11.58 9.37 -3.10
N ILE A 234 10.77 8.77 -2.23
CA ILE A 234 9.80 7.73 -2.61
C ILE A 234 8.72 8.33 -3.51
N TRP A 235 8.24 9.53 -3.19
CA TRP A 235 7.23 10.23 -4.00
C TRP A 235 7.72 10.48 -5.42
N GLU A 236 8.98 10.88 -5.60
CA GLU A 236 9.59 11.05 -6.91
C GLU A 236 9.71 9.72 -7.68
N ILE A 237 10.05 8.63 -6.99
CA ILE A 237 10.12 7.30 -7.64
C ILE A 237 8.74 6.85 -8.12
N VAL A 238 7.70 7.07 -7.30
CA VAL A 238 6.35 6.58 -7.59
C VAL A 238 5.60 7.49 -8.57
N PHE A 239 5.68 8.80 -8.37
CA PHE A 239 4.88 9.81 -9.09
C PHE A 239 5.72 10.77 -9.95
N GLY A 240 7.05 10.72 -9.88
CA GLY A 240 7.93 11.63 -10.61
C GLY A 240 7.90 11.41 -12.12
N ASN A 241 7.58 10.20 -12.60
CA ASN A 241 7.24 10.00 -14.00
C ASN A 241 5.76 10.35 -14.26
N THR A 242 5.51 11.65 -14.40
CA THR A 242 4.16 12.18 -14.62
C THR A 242 3.50 11.58 -15.86
N ALA A 243 4.26 11.27 -16.92
CA ALA A 243 3.71 10.69 -18.15
C ALA A 243 3.16 9.27 -17.92
N ILE A 244 3.91 8.40 -17.22
CA ILE A 244 3.44 7.06 -16.87
C ILE A 244 2.22 7.16 -15.95
N PHE A 245 2.30 8.00 -14.92
CA PHE A 245 1.22 8.15 -13.95
C PHE A 245 -0.08 8.66 -14.59
N VAL A 246 -0.01 9.74 -15.37
CA VAL A 246 -1.16 10.29 -16.11
C VAL A 246 -1.68 9.28 -17.13
N GLY A 247 -0.79 8.57 -17.84
CA GLY A 247 -1.15 7.54 -18.80
C GLY A 247 -1.92 6.39 -18.17
N THR A 248 -1.42 5.82 -17.06
CA THR A 248 -2.11 4.77 -16.30
C THR A 248 -3.46 5.26 -15.78
N PHE A 249 -3.52 6.47 -15.25
CA PHE A 249 -4.76 7.05 -14.73
C PHE A 249 -5.81 7.26 -15.85
N ALA A 250 -5.42 7.87 -16.96
CA ALA A 250 -6.30 8.07 -18.12
C ALA A 250 -6.74 6.74 -18.74
N GLY A 251 -5.86 5.75 -18.80
CA GLY A 251 -6.17 4.39 -19.24
C GLY A 251 -7.24 3.72 -18.39
N LEU A 252 -7.14 3.85 -17.05
CA LEU A 252 -8.13 3.32 -16.12
C LEU A 252 -9.52 3.97 -16.32
N LEU A 253 -9.58 5.29 -16.47
CA LEU A 253 -10.83 6.01 -16.73
C LEU A 253 -11.45 5.59 -18.06
N SER A 254 -10.63 5.50 -19.11
CA SER A 254 -11.07 5.10 -20.45
C SER A 254 -11.61 3.67 -20.46
N PHE A 255 -10.91 2.76 -19.77
CA PHE A 255 -11.34 1.37 -19.61
C PHE A 255 -12.71 1.26 -18.93
N MET A 256 -12.91 1.99 -17.83
CA MET A 256 -14.21 2.02 -17.13
C MET A 256 -15.31 2.60 -18.02
N LEU A 257 -15.02 3.68 -18.74
CA LEU A 257 -15.97 4.30 -19.65
C LEU A 257 -16.41 3.35 -20.76
N ILE A 258 -15.48 2.58 -21.35
CA ILE A 258 -15.79 1.58 -22.37
C ILE A 258 -16.73 0.50 -21.80
N LEU A 259 -16.46 -0.01 -20.59
CA LEU A 259 -17.33 -1.01 -19.94
C LEU A 259 -18.75 -0.46 -19.70
N ILE A 260 -18.86 0.80 -19.29
CA ILE A 260 -20.15 1.47 -19.09
C ILE A 260 -20.90 1.61 -20.43
N ILE A 261 -20.23 2.10 -21.49
CA ILE A 261 -20.83 2.26 -22.82
C ILE A 261 -21.32 0.91 -23.35
N LEU A 262 -20.48 -0.13 -23.27
CA LEU A 262 -20.87 -1.48 -23.70
C LEU A 262 -22.08 -2.00 -22.89
N SER A 263 -22.11 -1.77 -21.58
CA SER A 263 -23.25 -2.15 -20.73
C SER A 263 -24.53 -1.44 -21.16
N ILE A 264 -24.48 -0.13 -21.44
CA ILE A 264 -25.64 0.64 -21.90
C ILE A 264 -26.13 0.14 -23.26
N VAL A 265 -25.23 -0.11 -24.22
CA VAL A 265 -25.58 -0.65 -25.55
C VAL A 265 -26.33 -1.98 -25.42
N LEU A 266 -25.87 -2.88 -24.52
CA LEU A 266 -26.53 -4.16 -24.26
C LEU A 266 -27.89 -4.00 -23.56
N ILE A 267 -28.03 -3.03 -22.64
CA ILE A 267 -29.30 -2.73 -21.97
C ILE A 267 -30.34 -2.22 -22.99
N CYS A 268 -29.94 -1.30 -23.87
CA CYS A 268 -30.79 -0.70 -24.90
C CYS A 268 -31.28 -1.74 -25.91
N ASP A 269 -30.40 -2.62 -26.41
CA ASP A 269 -30.77 -3.71 -27.34
C ASP A 269 -31.82 -4.65 -26.72
N SER A 270 -31.60 -5.01 -25.46
CA SER A 270 -32.52 -5.88 -24.75
C SER A 270 -33.94 -5.30 -24.69
N LYS A 271 -34.10 -3.97 -24.69
CA LYS A 271 -35.40 -3.29 -24.73
C LYS A 271 -36.08 -3.41 -26.09
N SER A 272 -35.32 -3.30 -27.19
CA SER A 272 -35.85 -3.44 -28.57
C SER A 272 -36.51 -4.80 -28.80
N ASN A 273 -35.91 -5.87 -28.27
CA ASN A 273 -36.43 -7.25 -28.42
C ASN A 273 -37.75 -7.53 -27.66
N LYS A 274 -38.23 -6.61 -26.80
CA LYS A 274 -39.55 -6.73 -26.14
C LYS A 274 -40.67 -5.97 -26.88
N VAL A 275 -40.35 -5.17 -27.90
CA VAL A 275 -41.29 -4.27 -28.59
C VAL A 275 -41.62 -4.76 -30.00
N SER A 276 -41.00 -5.84 -30.48
CA SER A 276 -41.43 -6.56 -31.69
C SER A 276 -42.57 -7.53 -31.33
N PRO A 277 -43.82 -7.28 -31.78
CA PRO A 277 -44.92 -8.26 -31.68
C PRO A 277 -44.71 -9.47 -32.58
#